data_AF-A0A7Y4ZJR9-F1
#
_entry.id   AF-A0A7Y4ZJR9-F1
#
_cell.length_a   1.000
_cell.length_b   1.000
_cell.length_c   1.000
_cell.angle_alpha   90.00
_cell.angle_beta   90.00
_cell.angle_gamma   90.00
#
_symmetry.space_group_name_H-M   'P 1'
#
loop_
_entity.id
_entity.type
_entity.pdbx_description
1 polymer ?
#
loop_
_entity_poly.entity_id
_entity_poly.type
_entity_poly.pdbx_seq_one_letter_code
_entity_poly.pdbx_strand_id
1 'polypeptide(L)'
;MALFGAGCGSSASEDEELVGKSDDGDGTQSDLSIGAGMSAPDIRATSTAGFTVERPTQLGRTVFAASRLWMSRQDPTYAMPRNCANNVSIVLCSALRAESLLPMTAKLPYEAESVFSLVESVRKAPGSHVVDMPLLADDGKFVAAYEREFPGGIPVGTVVAGCPRTFPRCNGEGGSQHVALIGHTDENGVVWVYHNNWLRPENLGGKRPANLAPYMVSEANLRSGHPRQWMPTPWVRLTRDAGGHVIKAERMLKEIDDMDPAQYYMKLAVIPELQKQLTP
;
A
#
# COMPACT_ATOMS: atom_id res chain seq x y z
N MET A 1 -3.62 -87.11 -15.08
CA MET A 1 -2.39 -86.97 -15.90
C MET A 1 -1.92 -85.54 -15.73
N ALA A 2 -0.64 -85.41 -15.41
CA ALA A 2 0.20 -84.24 -15.13
C ALA A 2 -0.25 -82.83 -15.54
N LEU A 3 0.20 -81.74 -14.92
CA LEU A 3 0.96 -81.41 -13.70
C LEU A 3 0.98 -79.86 -13.69
N PHE A 4 0.82 -79.25 -12.51
CA PHE A 4 1.62 -78.13 -11.98
C PHE A 4 1.69 -76.77 -12.71
N GLY A 5 1.68 -75.72 -11.88
CA GLY A 5 2.44 -74.53 -12.22
C GLY A 5 2.14 -73.28 -11.40
N ALA A 6 2.27 -73.39 -10.08
CA ALA A 6 2.22 -72.33 -9.08
C ALA A 6 2.99 -71.04 -9.45
N GLY A 7 2.59 -69.92 -8.84
CA GLY A 7 3.43 -68.73 -8.81
C GLY A 7 2.86 -67.53 -8.06
N CYS A 8 2.56 -67.70 -6.77
CA CYS A 8 2.33 -66.61 -5.81
C CYS A 8 3.47 -65.58 -5.81
N GLY A 9 3.13 -64.32 -5.53
CA GLY A 9 4.11 -63.29 -5.19
C GLY A 9 3.42 -62.03 -4.67
N SER A 10 3.27 -61.99 -3.35
CA SER A 10 2.52 -61.01 -2.56
C SER A 10 3.24 -59.66 -2.38
N SER A 11 2.45 -58.72 -1.85
CA SER A 11 2.77 -57.66 -0.88
C SER A 11 3.44 -56.35 -1.32
N ALA A 12 2.62 -55.31 -1.24
CA ALA A 12 2.73 -54.17 -0.32
C ALA A 12 3.93 -53.21 -0.42
N SER A 13 3.61 -51.95 -0.73
CA SER A 13 4.04 -50.69 -0.06
C SER A 13 3.60 -49.55 -0.99
N GLU A 14 2.65 -48.72 -0.57
CA GLU A 14 2.86 -47.45 0.16
C GLU A 14 3.34 -46.30 -0.74
N ASP A 15 2.56 -45.23 -0.63
CA ASP A 15 2.91 -43.80 -0.68
C ASP A 15 3.05 -43.02 -2.00
N GLU A 16 2.19 -41.99 -2.04
CA GLU A 16 2.42 -40.60 -2.44
C GLU A 16 3.49 -40.29 -3.51
N GLU A 17 3.07 -39.66 -4.61
CA GLU A 17 3.61 -38.35 -5.02
C GLU A 17 2.85 -37.78 -6.21
N LEU A 18 1.97 -36.81 -5.94
CA LEU A 18 1.59 -35.78 -6.90
C LEU A 18 2.51 -34.58 -6.65
N VAL A 19 3.68 -34.58 -7.30
CA VAL A 19 4.58 -33.41 -7.34
C VAL A 19 4.85 -33.08 -8.80
N GLY A 20 3.95 -32.26 -9.35
CA GLY A 20 4.20 -31.50 -10.58
C GLY A 20 5.16 -30.37 -10.26
N LYS A 21 6.39 -30.53 -10.72
CA LYS A 21 7.57 -29.71 -10.47
C LYS A 21 7.34 -28.21 -10.69
N SER A 22 7.80 -27.44 -9.71
CA SER A 22 8.14 -26.03 -9.82
C SER A 22 9.23 -25.83 -10.87
N ASP A 23 8.99 -24.91 -11.80
CA ASP A 23 10.04 -24.28 -12.58
C ASP A 23 10.87 -23.39 -11.65
N ASP A 24 11.97 -23.95 -11.13
CA ASP A 24 13.06 -23.19 -10.54
C ASP A 24 13.82 -22.50 -11.67
N GLY A 25 13.22 -21.43 -12.19
CA GLY A 25 13.90 -20.45 -13.01
C GLY A 25 14.87 -19.66 -12.14
N ASP A 26 16.15 -20.02 -12.25
CA ASP A 26 17.36 -19.35 -11.78
C ASP A 26 17.18 -17.82 -11.71
N GLY A 27 16.73 -17.39 -10.52
CA GLY A 27 16.52 -16.00 -10.18
C GLY A 27 17.87 -15.36 -10.00
N THR A 28 18.37 -14.75 -11.07
CA THR A 28 19.29 -13.63 -10.94
C THR A 28 18.65 -12.69 -9.91
N GLN A 29 19.23 -12.68 -8.70
CA GLN A 29 19.02 -11.62 -7.73
C GLN A 29 19.40 -10.34 -8.45
N SER A 30 18.42 -9.69 -9.09
CA SER A 30 18.63 -8.35 -9.58
C SER A 30 18.88 -7.52 -8.33
N ASP A 31 20.13 -7.10 -8.17
CA ASP A 31 20.58 -5.98 -7.37
C ASP A 31 19.79 -4.71 -7.76
N LEU A 32 18.49 -4.69 -7.51
CA LEU A 32 17.74 -3.48 -7.20
C LEU A 32 18.15 -3.08 -5.78
N SER A 33 19.44 -2.82 -5.64
CA SER A 33 19.99 -2.14 -4.48
C SER A 33 19.13 -0.90 -4.26
N ILE A 34 18.77 -0.68 -3.00
CA ILE A 34 18.14 0.54 -2.51
C ILE A 34 19.18 1.68 -2.58
N GLY A 35 19.68 1.95 -3.79
CA GLY A 35 20.50 3.10 -4.15
C GLY A 35 19.65 4.29 -4.59
N ALA A 36 18.33 4.11 -4.76
CA ALA A 36 17.37 5.17 -5.06
C ALA A 36 16.79 5.85 -3.81
N GLY A 37 17.55 5.92 -2.72
CA GLY A 37 17.12 6.59 -1.49
C GLY A 37 16.95 8.10 -1.71
N MET A 38 15.89 8.69 -1.16
CA MET A 38 15.78 10.15 -1.11
C MET A 38 16.71 10.68 -0.01
N SER A 39 17.46 11.75 -0.31
CA SER A 39 18.35 12.33 0.68
C SER A 39 17.55 13.13 1.72
N ALA A 40 18.02 13.13 2.98
CA ALA A 40 17.37 13.90 4.04
C ALA A 40 17.31 15.41 3.73
N PRO A 41 18.36 16.07 3.18
CA PRO A 41 18.27 17.46 2.76
C PRO A 41 17.16 17.71 1.74
N ASP A 42 17.02 16.85 0.74
CA ASP A 42 16.00 17.04 -0.31
C ASP A 42 14.58 16.87 0.25
N ILE A 43 14.38 15.89 1.13
CA ILE A 43 13.08 15.68 1.80
C ILE A 43 12.73 16.92 2.62
N ARG A 44 13.66 17.44 3.41
CA ARG A 44 13.43 18.63 4.24
C ARG A 44 13.21 19.90 3.42
N ALA A 45 13.82 20.00 2.24
CA ALA A 45 13.62 21.10 1.30
C ALA A 45 12.27 21.01 0.56
N THR A 46 11.64 19.83 0.54
CA THR A 46 10.35 19.64 -0.13
C THR A 46 9.24 20.32 0.67
N SER A 47 8.69 21.39 0.11
CA SER A 47 7.61 22.14 0.76
C SER A 47 6.40 21.25 1.05
N THR A 48 5.74 21.50 2.18
CA THR A 48 4.41 20.97 2.52
C THR A 48 3.42 22.10 2.82
N ALA A 49 3.83 23.35 2.54
CA ALA A 49 2.99 24.53 2.74
C ALA A 49 1.73 24.47 1.86
N GLY A 50 0.62 24.92 2.42
CA GLY A 50 -0.70 24.92 1.76
C GLY A 50 -1.47 23.60 1.86
N PHE A 51 -0.94 22.59 2.55
CA PHE A 51 -1.63 21.32 2.78
C PHE A 51 -2.01 21.17 4.26
N THR A 52 -3.21 20.66 4.52
CA THR A 52 -3.64 20.29 5.87
C THR A 52 -3.20 18.86 6.17
N VAL A 53 -2.40 18.71 7.22
CA VAL A 53 -1.92 17.42 7.73
C VAL A 53 -2.78 17.09 8.95
N GLU A 54 -3.76 16.19 8.80
CA GLU A 54 -4.52 15.68 9.94
C GLU A 54 -3.58 14.93 10.90
N ARG A 55 -3.81 15.12 12.21
CA ARG A 55 -2.96 14.62 13.31
C ARG A 55 -1.46 14.78 13.02
N PRO A 56 -0.99 16.03 12.91
CA PRO A 56 0.35 16.30 12.44
C PRO A 56 1.38 15.80 13.44
N THR A 57 2.26 14.94 12.98
CA THR A 57 3.49 14.55 13.66
C THR A 57 4.69 15.03 12.85
N GLN A 58 5.85 15.12 13.48
CA GLN A 58 7.08 15.47 12.76
C GLN A 58 7.37 14.42 11.68
N LEU A 59 7.31 13.13 12.04
CA LEU A 59 7.55 12.03 11.10
C LEU A 59 6.51 12.01 9.99
N GLY A 60 5.22 12.25 10.29
CA GLY A 60 4.17 12.28 9.28
C GLY A 60 4.40 13.38 8.24
N ARG A 61 4.81 14.59 8.67
CA ARG A 61 5.21 15.67 7.75
C ARG A 61 6.39 15.28 6.86
N THR A 62 7.37 14.58 7.42
CA THR A 62 8.54 14.09 6.67
C THR A 62 8.17 12.97 5.69
N VAL A 63 7.27 12.05 6.05
CA VAL A 63 6.72 11.04 5.14
C VAL A 63 5.94 11.70 4.00
N PHE A 64 5.15 12.73 4.30
CA PHE A 64 4.44 13.49 3.27
C PHE A 64 5.38 14.21 2.31
N ALA A 65 6.40 14.90 2.84
CA ALA A 65 7.44 15.55 2.04
C ALA A 65 8.19 14.52 1.17
N ALA A 66 8.55 13.37 1.72
CA ALA A 66 9.18 12.28 0.97
C ALA A 66 8.25 11.74 -0.13
N SER A 67 6.94 11.58 0.15
CA SER A 67 5.97 11.15 -0.86
C SER A 67 5.88 12.14 -2.04
N ARG A 68 5.92 13.44 -1.76
CA ARG A 68 5.93 14.50 -2.79
C ARG A 68 7.25 14.53 -3.57
N LEU A 69 8.37 14.37 -2.90
CA LEU A 69 9.68 14.29 -3.54
C LEU A 69 9.75 13.07 -4.48
N TRP A 70 9.26 11.92 -4.02
CA TRP A 70 9.18 10.70 -4.82
C TRP A 70 8.32 10.88 -6.08
N MET A 71 7.20 11.61 -5.96
CA MET A 71 6.39 12.01 -7.11
C MET A 71 7.14 12.90 -8.11
N SER A 72 8.01 13.79 -7.64
CA SER A 72 8.79 14.67 -8.53
C SER A 72 9.94 13.97 -9.26
N ARG A 73 10.38 12.81 -8.75
CA ARG A 73 11.52 12.04 -9.27
C ARG A 73 11.11 10.90 -10.19
N GLN A 74 9.85 10.83 -10.61
CA GLN A 74 9.35 9.71 -11.41
C GLN A 74 10.12 9.54 -12.72
N ASP A 75 10.89 8.45 -12.81
CA ASP A 75 11.41 7.87 -14.03
C ASP A 75 10.68 6.55 -14.40
N PRO A 76 10.72 6.17 -15.69
CA PRO A 76 10.37 4.86 -16.24
C PRO A 76 10.46 3.62 -15.33
N THR A 77 11.55 3.45 -14.60
CA THR A 77 11.87 2.24 -13.84
C THR A 77 11.08 2.13 -12.53
N TYR A 78 10.53 3.25 -12.02
CA TYR A 78 9.67 3.27 -10.82
C TYR A 78 8.22 2.83 -11.07
N ALA A 79 7.82 2.71 -12.34
CA ALA A 79 6.47 2.42 -12.80
C ALA A 79 6.14 0.91 -12.91
N MET A 80 6.81 0.05 -12.16
CA MET A 80 6.65 -1.40 -12.31
C MET A 80 5.45 -1.99 -11.52
N PRO A 81 4.72 -2.96 -12.10
CA PRO A 81 3.52 -3.57 -11.53
C PRO A 81 3.57 -4.11 -10.11
N ARG A 82 4.74 -4.58 -9.68
CA ARG A 82 4.90 -5.31 -8.41
C ARG A 82 5.59 -4.47 -7.33
N ASN A 83 5.80 -3.17 -7.59
CA ASN A 83 6.63 -2.32 -6.74
C ASN A 83 5.81 -1.38 -5.85
N CYS A 84 4.49 -1.53 -5.71
CA CYS A 84 3.70 -0.65 -4.84
C CYS A 84 4.17 -0.72 -3.38
N ALA A 85 4.39 -1.92 -2.84
CA ALA A 85 4.95 -2.12 -1.51
C ALA A 85 6.39 -1.61 -1.41
N ASN A 86 7.22 -1.86 -2.43
CA ASN A 86 8.59 -1.37 -2.46
C ASN A 86 8.65 0.17 -2.46
N ASN A 87 7.81 0.85 -3.25
CA ASN A 87 7.77 2.31 -3.30
C ASN A 87 7.28 2.91 -1.97
N VAL A 88 6.26 2.32 -1.34
CA VAL A 88 5.87 2.70 0.02
C VAL A 88 7.03 2.49 1.00
N SER A 89 7.75 1.37 0.90
CA SER A 89 8.93 1.07 1.72
C SER A 89 10.03 2.12 1.56
N ILE A 90 10.35 2.50 0.32
CA ILE A 90 11.35 3.54 -0.01
C ILE A 90 10.96 4.86 0.64
N VAL A 91 9.72 5.29 0.49
CA VAL A 91 9.23 6.55 1.06
C VAL A 91 9.31 6.53 2.58
N LEU A 92 8.77 5.49 3.22
CA LEU A 92 8.77 5.35 4.68
C LEU A 92 10.20 5.31 5.24
N CYS A 93 11.05 4.45 4.69
CA CYS A 93 12.41 4.29 5.18
C CYS A 93 13.29 5.51 4.91
N SER A 94 13.08 6.23 3.80
CA SER A 94 13.75 7.51 3.56
C SER A 94 13.35 8.56 4.59
N ALA A 95 12.06 8.63 4.95
CA ALA A 95 11.58 9.55 5.98
C ALA A 95 12.14 9.20 7.37
N LEU A 96 12.16 7.91 7.75
CA LEU A 96 12.76 7.46 9.01
C LEU A 96 14.26 7.81 9.11
N ARG A 97 15.00 7.65 8.02
CA ARG A 97 16.41 8.07 7.94
C ARG A 97 16.54 9.60 8.03
N ALA A 98 15.66 10.35 7.38
CA ALA A 98 15.67 11.81 7.45
C ALA A 98 15.38 12.35 8.87
N GLU A 99 14.60 11.62 9.66
CA GLU A 99 14.36 11.90 11.08
C GLU A 99 15.40 11.27 12.02
N SER A 100 16.44 10.62 11.49
CA SER A 100 17.45 9.89 12.28
C SER A 100 16.87 8.81 13.20
N LEU A 101 15.69 8.29 12.88
CA LEU A 101 15.01 7.20 13.58
C LEU A 101 15.45 5.82 13.08
N LEU A 102 16.15 5.79 11.94
CA LEU A 102 16.75 4.60 11.37
C LEU A 102 18.20 4.90 10.97
N PRO A 103 19.20 4.20 11.53
CA PRO A 103 20.59 4.35 11.10
C PRO A 103 20.76 4.04 9.62
N MET A 104 21.67 4.76 8.93
CA MET A 104 21.95 4.53 7.50
C MET A 104 22.40 3.09 7.20
N THR A 105 23.06 2.45 8.16
CA THR A 105 23.58 1.08 8.07
C THR A 105 22.57 0.01 8.51
N ALA A 106 21.43 0.41 9.09
CA ALA A 106 20.43 -0.55 9.53
C ALA A 106 19.67 -1.11 8.33
N LYS A 107 19.34 -2.40 8.42
CA LYS A 107 18.35 -3.02 7.53
C LYS A 107 17.04 -2.26 7.63
N LEU A 108 16.39 -2.04 6.49
CA LEU A 108 15.13 -1.32 6.45
C LEU A 108 14.03 -2.15 7.13
N PRO A 109 13.40 -1.65 8.20
CA PRO A 109 12.43 -2.42 9.00
C PRO A 109 11.11 -2.68 8.26
N TYR A 110 10.85 -1.90 7.21
CA TYR A 110 9.63 -1.96 6.39
C TYR A 110 9.92 -2.21 4.92
N GLU A 111 11.12 -2.70 4.58
CA GLU A 111 11.41 -3.14 3.22
C GLU A 111 10.62 -4.40 2.89
N ALA A 112 9.72 -4.27 1.92
CA ALA A 112 8.82 -5.32 1.54
C ALA A 112 8.55 -5.31 0.03
N GLU A 113 8.62 -6.51 -0.56
CA GLU A 113 8.29 -6.74 -1.96
C GLU A 113 6.79 -7.01 -2.19
N SER A 114 6.03 -7.28 -1.11
CA SER A 114 4.59 -7.54 -1.18
C SER A 114 3.82 -6.71 -0.16
N VAL A 115 2.55 -6.44 -0.47
CA VAL A 115 1.63 -5.73 0.44
C VAL A 115 1.44 -6.51 1.73
N PHE A 116 1.32 -7.83 1.65
CA PHE A 116 1.29 -8.73 2.82
C PHE A 116 2.49 -8.50 3.75
N SER A 117 3.70 -8.65 3.20
CA SER A 117 4.94 -8.56 3.97
C SER A 117 5.09 -7.19 4.62
N LEU A 118 4.67 -6.12 3.93
CA LEU A 118 4.71 -4.77 4.47
C LEU A 118 3.78 -4.63 5.69
N VAL A 119 2.49 -4.97 5.52
CA VAL A 119 1.50 -4.86 6.61
C VAL A 119 1.88 -5.75 7.80
N GLU A 120 2.36 -6.96 7.56
CA GLU A 120 2.79 -7.87 8.62
C GLU A 120 4.07 -7.40 9.32
N SER A 121 4.99 -6.77 8.60
CA SER A 121 6.18 -6.16 9.22
C SER A 121 5.79 -5.04 10.17
N VAL A 122 4.81 -4.20 9.77
CA VAL A 122 4.24 -3.20 10.68
C VAL A 122 3.54 -3.86 11.86
N ARG A 123 2.64 -4.82 11.62
CA ARG A 123 1.85 -5.51 12.65
C ARG A 123 2.72 -6.18 13.72
N LYS A 124 3.85 -6.78 13.33
CA LYS A 124 4.78 -7.45 14.25
C LYS A 124 5.66 -6.48 15.02
N ALA A 125 5.78 -5.22 14.58
CA ALA A 125 6.59 -4.23 15.25
C ALA A 125 5.93 -3.79 16.58
N PRO A 126 6.62 -3.89 17.73
CA PRO A 126 6.07 -3.48 19.02
C PRO A 126 5.65 -2.01 19.04
N GLY A 127 4.42 -1.73 19.49
CA GLY A 127 3.85 -0.39 19.53
C GLY A 127 3.24 0.09 18.21
N SER A 128 3.16 -0.77 17.19
CA SER A 128 2.37 -0.50 15.99
C SER A 128 0.87 -0.52 16.28
N HIS A 129 0.09 0.10 15.39
CA HIS A 129 -1.36 0.02 15.40
C HIS A 129 -1.86 -0.37 14.01
N VAL A 130 -2.43 -1.57 13.90
CA VAL A 130 -2.94 -2.11 12.63
C VAL A 130 -4.39 -2.52 12.78
N VAL A 131 -5.25 -1.90 12.00
CA VAL A 131 -6.72 -2.02 12.08
C VAL A 131 -7.25 -2.53 10.74
N ASP A 132 -8.23 -3.42 10.84
CA ASP A 132 -9.04 -3.83 9.70
C ASP A 132 -10.31 -2.97 9.66
N MET A 133 -10.47 -2.19 8.59
CA MET A 133 -11.62 -1.32 8.42
C MET A 133 -12.80 -2.08 7.80
N PRO A 134 -14.04 -1.88 8.29
CA PRO A 134 -15.25 -2.32 7.59
C PRO A 134 -15.30 -1.72 6.18
N LEU A 135 -16.11 -2.32 5.31
CA LEU A 135 -16.40 -1.71 4.01
C LEU A 135 -17.15 -0.39 4.20
N LEU A 136 -16.89 0.56 3.32
CA LEU A 136 -17.65 1.79 3.21
C LEU A 136 -19.01 1.49 2.56
N ALA A 137 -19.95 1.09 3.40
CA ALA A 137 -21.36 0.87 3.06
C ALA A 137 -22.26 1.86 3.81
N ASP A 138 -23.53 1.93 3.42
CA ASP A 138 -24.54 2.84 4.00
C ASP A 138 -24.98 2.43 5.43
N ASP A 139 -24.30 1.46 6.06
CA ASP A 139 -24.61 0.95 7.40
C ASP A 139 -23.86 1.67 8.53
N GLY A 140 -23.04 2.68 8.19
CA GLY A 140 -22.31 3.52 9.14
C GLY A 140 -21.14 2.83 9.86
N LYS A 141 -20.88 1.53 9.62
CA LYS A 141 -19.82 0.79 10.33
C LYS A 141 -18.42 1.33 10.03
N PHE A 142 -18.18 1.76 8.79
CA PHE A 142 -16.91 2.39 8.42
C PHE A 142 -16.65 3.64 9.27
N VAL A 143 -17.64 4.53 9.37
CA VAL A 143 -17.54 5.79 10.14
C VAL A 143 -17.33 5.49 11.63
N ALA A 144 -18.10 4.55 12.19
CA ALA A 144 -17.95 4.17 13.59
C ALA A 144 -16.57 3.56 13.89
N ALA A 145 -16.02 2.74 12.98
CA ALA A 145 -14.66 2.23 13.10
C ALA A 145 -13.62 3.34 12.97
N TYR A 146 -13.80 4.26 12.02
CA TYR A 146 -12.90 5.39 11.81
C TYR A 146 -12.78 6.24 13.08
N GLU A 147 -13.90 6.66 13.66
CA GLU A 147 -13.91 7.50 14.88
C GLU A 147 -13.34 6.76 16.09
N ARG A 148 -13.52 5.43 16.17
CA ARG A 148 -12.98 4.62 17.27
C ARG A 148 -11.46 4.50 17.20
N GLU A 149 -10.92 4.18 16.03
CA GLU A 149 -9.49 3.89 15.87
C GLU A 149 -8.67 5.16 15.65
N PHE A 150 -9.26 6.19 15.02
CA PHE A 150 -8.57 7.40 14.59
C PHE A 150 -9.35 8.68 15.01
N PRO A 151 -9.59 8.89 16.31
CA PRO A 151 -10.23 10.13 16.77
C PRO A 151 -9.39 11.33 16.35
N GLY A 152 -10.03 12.31 15.71
CA GLY A 152 -9.38 13.51 15.18
C GLY A 152 -8.61 13.33 13.86
N GLY A 153 -8.68 12.16 13.22
CA GLY A 153 -8.16 11.92 11.87
C GLY A 153 -7.15 10.78 11.76
N ILE A 154 -6.90 10.31 10.53
CA ILE A 154 -5.84 9.33 10.27
C ILE A 154 -4.50 10.07 10.22
N PRO A 155 -3.48 9.64 10.99
CA PRO A 155 -2.16 10.23 10.92
C PRO A 155 -1.56 10.14 9.52
N VAL A 156 -1.00 11.26 9.04
CA VAL A 156 -0.24 11.27 7.80
C VAL A 156 0.96 10.32 7.89
N GLY A 157 1.19 9.55 6.82
CA GLY A 157 2.17 8.47 6.77
C GLY A 157 1.65 7.11 7.21
N THR A 158 0.37 7.00 7.59
CA THR A 158 -0.29 5.70 7.78
C THR A 158 -0.29 4.92 6.47
N VAL A 159 0.09 3.64 6.53
CA VAL A 159 0.02 2.71 5.41
C VAL A 159 -1.42 2.27 5.22
N VAL A 160 -1.92 2.38 3.99
CA VAL A 160 -3.27 1.97 3.58
C VAL A 160 -3.11 0.81 2.62
N ALA A 161 -3.54 -0.38 3.01
CA ALA A 161 -3.55 -1.54 2.13
C ALA A 161 -4.99 -1.90 1.76
N GLY A 162 -5.23 -2.08 0.47
CA GLY A 162 -6.49 -2.52 -0.09
C GLY A 162 -6.42 -3.99 -0.51
N CYS A 163 -7.36 -4.78 -0.01
CA CYS A 163 -7.28 -6.24 -0.06
C CYS A 163 -8.62 -6.84 -0.52
N PRO A 164 -8.61 -7.77 -1.50
CA PRO A 164 -9.82 -8.40 -2.01
C PRO A 164 -10.58 -9.14 -0.92
N ARG A 165 -11.90 -9.24 -1.10
CA ARG A 165 -12.77 -9.98 -0.17
C ARG A 165 -12.37 -11.45 -0.01
N THR A 166 -11.81 -12.03 -1.07
CA THR A 166 -11.30 -13.42 -1.09
C THR A 166 -9.97 -13.58 -0.37
N PHE A 167 -9.23 -12.48 -0.14
CA PHE A 167 -7.94 -12.46 0.53
C PHE A 167 -7.89 -11.38 1.62
N PRO A 168 -8.71 -11.49 2.69
CA PRO A 168 -8.88 -10.43 3.69
C PRO A 168 -7.63 -10.19 4.54
N ARG A 169 -6.64 -11.09 4.48
CA ARG A 169 -5.32 -10.91 5.10
C ARG A 169 -4.31 -10.24 4.17
N CYS A 170 -4.72 -9.86 2.96
CA CYS A 170 -3.83 -9.37 1.92
C CYS A 170 -2.77 -10.41 1.55
N ASN A 171 -3.13 -11.70 1.53
CA ASN A 171 -2.22 -12.82 1.24
C ASN A 171 -2.55 -13.54 -0.06
N GLY A 172 -3.28 -12.88 -0.96
CA GLY A 172 -3.56 -13.35 -2.32
C GLY A 172 -2.40 -13.19 -3.29
N GLU A 173 -2.64 -13.53 -4.55
CA GLU A 173 -1.64 -13.46 -5.61
C GLU A 173 -1.11 -12.03 -5.85
N GLY A 174 0.17 -11.94 -6.25
CA GLY A 174 0.82 -10.68 -6.55
C GLY A 174 0.08 -9.91 -7.65
N GLY A 175 -0.28 -8.65 -7.38
CA GLY A 175 -1.06 -7.81 -8.28
C GLY A 175 -2.57 -7.81 -8.04
N SER A 176 -3.06 -8.53 -7.03
CA SER A 176 -4.46 -8.48 -6.55
C SER A 176 -4.62 -7.60 -5.29
N GLN A 177 -3.59 -6.85 -4.93
CA GLN A 177 -3.54 -6.06 -3.71
C GLN A 177 -2.82 -4.77 -4.02
N HIS A 178 -3.16 -3.74 -3.28
CA HIS A 178 -2.51 -2.45 -3.45
C HIS A 178 -2.24 -1.76 -2.14
N VAL A 179 -1.25 -0.87 -2.15
CA VAL A 179 -0.83 -0.15 -0.95
C VAL A 179 -0.44 1.28 -1.25
N ALA A 180 -0.71 2.14 -0.28
CA ALA A 180 -0.50 3.57 -0.34
C ALA A 180 -0.05 4.13 1.03
N LEU A 181 0.28 5.42 1.02
CA LEU A 181 0.49 6.23 2.23
C LEU A 181 -0.56 7.34 2.30
N ILE A 182 -1.14 7.57 3.48
CA ILE A 182 -1.95 8.77 3.74
C ILE A 182 -1.05 10.00 3.64
N GLY A 183 -1.46 10.98 2.84
CA GLY A 183 -0.68 12.19 2.57
C GLY A 183 -1.23 13.45 3.24
N HIS A 184 -2.43 13.88 2.87
CA HIS A 184 -3.04 15.11 3.41
C HIS A 184 -4.57 15.01 3.34
N THR A 185 -5.24 15.91 4.05
CA THR A 185 -6.68 16.14 3.89
C THR A 185 -6.88 17.53 3.31
N ASP A 186 -7.73 17.69 2.29
CA ASP A 186 -8.03 19.01 1.74
C ASP A 186 -9.14 19.75 2.51
N GLU A 187 -9.40 21.00 2.13
CA GLU A 187 -10.43 21.85 2.75
C GLU A 187 -11.85 21.27 2.66
N ASN A 188 -12.08 20.36 1.72
CA ASN A 188 -13.38 19.72 1.52
C ASN A 188 -13.47 18.36 2.23
N GLY A 189 -12.52 18.06 3.12
CA GLY A 189 -12.46 16.82 3.89
C GLY A 189 -12.02 15.61 3.08
N VAL A 190 -11.44 15.79 1.89
CA VAL A 190 -10.93 14.65 1.11
C VAL A 190 -9.58 14.24 1.63
N VAL A 191 -9.47 12.98 2.05
CA VAL A 191 -8.21 12.33 2.40
C VAL A 191 -7.53 11.85 1.12
N TRP A 192 -6.28 12.26 0.93
CA TRP A 192 -5.47 11.93 -0.23
C TRP A 192 -4.44 10.85 0.11
N VAL A 193 -4.30 9.88 -0.78
CA VAL A 193 -3.30 8.81 -0.68
C VAL A 193 -2.25 8.95 -1.76
N TYR A 194 -1.01 8.60 -1.43
CA TYR A 194 0.13 8.57 -2.36
C TYR A 194 0.50 7.12 -2.64
N HIS A 195 0.50 6.76 -3.92
CA HIS A 195 0.67 5.38 -4.36
C HIS A 195 1.05 5.30 -5.83
N ASN A 196 1.49 4.13 -6.29
CA ASN A 196 1.55 3.84 -7.72
C ASN A 196 0.13 3.68 -8.26
N ASN A 197 -0.35 4.61 -9.07
CA ASN A 197 -1.71 4.52 -9.58
C ASN A 197 -1.90 3.29 -10.48
N TRP A 198 -3.12 2.76 -10.44
CA TRP A 198 -3.60 1.73 -11.36
C TRP A 198 -4.76 2.19 -12.22
N LEU A 199 -5.33 3.37 -11.92
CA LEU A 199 -6.35 3.97 -12.78
C LEU A 199 -5.70 4.39 -14.10
N ARG A 200 -5.95 3.59 -15.14
CA ARG A 200 -5.43 3.78 -16.49
C ARG A 200 -6.58 3.89 -17.51
N PRO A 201 -6.33 4.45 -18.69
CA PRO A 201 -7.35 4.52 -19.74
C PRO A 201 -7.93 3.14 -20.11
N GLU A 202 -7.16 2.05 -20.02
CA GLU A 202 -7.66 0.71 -20.35
C GLU A 202 -8.78 0.25 -19.42
N ASN A 203 -8.78 0.69 -18.16
CA ASN A 203 -9.88 0.42 -17.22
C ASN A 203 -11.18 1.13 -17.63
N LEU A 204 -11.08 2.16 -18.48
CA LEU A 204 -12.17 3.04 -18.92
C LEU A 204 -12.46 2.91 -20.42
N GLY A 205 -12.20 1.74 -21.00
CA GLY A 205 -12.43 1.49 -22.42
C GLY A 205 -11.53 2.31 -23.35
N GLY A 206 -10.30 2.60 -22.91
CA GLY A 206 -9.31 3.39 -23.64
C GLY A 206 -9.50 4.90 -23.53
N LYS A 207 -10.41 5.38 -22.67
CA LYS A 207 -10.71 6.81 -22.52
C LYS A 207 -9.98 7.39 -21.31
N ARG A 208 -9.59 8.66 -21.43
CA ARG A 208 -9.11 9.48 -20.33
C ARG A 208 -10.06 10.65 -20.08
N PRO A 209 -11.12 10.47 -19.29
CA PRO A 209 -12.07 11.54 -18.98
C PRO A 209 -11.36 12.74 -18.37
N ALA A 210 -11.68 13.96 -18.82
CA ALA A 210 -10.99 15.18 -18.37
C ALA A 210 -11.05 15.37 -16.84
N ASN A 211 -12.15 14.98 -16.21
CA ASN A 211 -12.35 15.06 -14.76
C ASN A 211 -11.53 14.02 -13.97
N LEU A 212 -11.06 12.95 -14.60
CA LEU A 212 -10.21 11.92 -13.99
C LEU A 212 -8.75 12.03 -14.40
N ALA A 213 -8.45 12.76 -15.49
CA ALA A 213 -7.12 12.91 -16.04
C ALA A 213 -6.03 13.30 -15.02
N PRO A 214 -6.28 14.18 -14.01
CA PRO A 214 -5.30 14.51 -12.98
C PRO A 214 -4.95 13.34 -12.05
N TYR A 215 -5.82 12.32 -11.96
CA TYR A 215 -5.68 11.14 -11.08
C TYR A 215 -5.29 9.87 -11.85
N MET A 216 -4.91 10.03 -13.12
CA MET A 216 -4.50 8.96 -14.02
C MET A 216 -3.03 9.09 -14.41
N VAL A 217 -2.43 7.97 -14.81
CA VAL A 217 -1.06 7.93 -15.35
C VAL A 217 -0.91 8.94 -16.48
N SER A 218 0.16 9.73 -16.52
CA SER A 218 0.32 10.78 -17.54
C SER A 218 0.44 10.20 -18.96
N GLU A 219 0.03 10.96 -19.97
CA GLU A 219 0.18 10.58 -21.39
C GLU A 219 1.65 10.36 -21.76
N ALA A 220 2.57 11.12 -21.16
CA ALA A 220 3.99 10.95 -21.37
C ALA A 220 4.49 9.59 -20.86
N ASN A 221 4.06 9.17 -19.66
CA ASN A 221 4.41 7.86 -19.11
C ASN A 221 3.79 6.72 -19.92
N LEU A 222 2.51 6.83 -20.30
CA LEU A 222 1.84 5.83 -21.15
C LEU A 222 2.58 5.63 -22.48
N ARG A 223 2.89 6.72 -23.20
CA ARG A 223 3.63 6.66 -24.47
C ARG A 223 5.04 6.09 -24.34
N SER A 224 5.65 6.22 -23.17
CA SER A 224 6.98 5.70 -22.89
C SER A 224 6.97 4.23 -22.44
N GLY A 225 5.80 3.57 -22.39
CA GLY A 225 5.68 2.18 -21.97
C GLY A 225 5.58 1.97 -20.45
N HIS A 226 5.29 3.04 -19.69
CA HIS A 226 5.22 3.02 -18.23
C HIS A 226 3.79 3.22 -17.76
N PRO A 227 3.00 2.15 -17.58
CA PRO A 227 1.57 2.24 -17.30
C PRO A 227 1.23 2.62 -15.85
N ARG A 228 2.22 3.01 -15.04
CA ARG A 228 2.04 3.40 -13.64
C ARG A 228 2.87 4.64 -13.32
N GLN A 229 2.50 5.37 -12.29
CA GLN A 229 3.27 6.46 -11.71
C GLN A 229 2.91 6.62 -10.24
N TRP A 230 3.87 7.03 -9.41
CA TRP A 230 3.57 7.47 -8.06
C TRP A 230 2.87 8.82 -8.11
N MET A 231 1.67 8.91 -7.52
CA MET A 231 0.88 10.13 -7.54
C MET A 231 -0.10 10.22 -6.38
N PRO A 232 -0.59 11.42 -6.05
CA PRO A 232 -1.70 11.63 -5.15
C PRO A 232 -3.03 11.29 -5.84
N THR A 233 -3.88 10.58 -5.12
CA THR A 233 -5.24 10.24 -5.55
C THR A 233 -6.22 10.51 -4.41
N PRO A 234 -7.38 11.14 -4.67
CA PRO A 234 -8.39 11.39 -3.64
C PRO A 234 -9.03 10.06 -3.24
N TRP A 235 -8.98 9.68 -1.97
CA TRP A 235 -9.41 8.35 -1.49
C TRP A 235 -10.83 8.35 -0.94
N VAL A 236 -11.04 9.05 0.17
CA VAL A 236 -12.32 9.15 0.87
C VAL A 236 -12.57 10.60 1.28
N ARG A 237 -13.81 11.07 1.12
CA ARG A 237 -14.26 12.35 1.68
C ARG A 237 -14.92 12.10 3.01
N LEU A 238 -14.48 12.83 4.03
CA LEU A 238 -15.03 12.79 5.37
C LEU A 238 -15.81 14.09 5.61
N THR A 239 -17.10 13.96 5.92
CA THR A 239 -17.90 15.09 6.43
C THR A 239 -17.85 15.05 7.94
N ARG A 240 -17.51 16.18 8.55
CA ARG A 240 -17.45 16.33 10.00
C ARG A 240 -18.58 17.21 10.50
N ASP A 241 -19.02 16.99 11.74
CA ASP A 241 -19.90 17.91 12.44
C ASP A 241 -19.14 19.11 13.03
N ALA A 242 -19.86 19.99 13.73
CA ALA A 242 -19.26 21.16 14.39
C ALA A 242 -18.29 20.81 15.53
N GLY A 243 -18.37 19.59 16.08
CA GLY A 243 -17.42 19.06 17.06
C GLY A 243 -16.17 18.44 16.44
N GLY A 244 -16.12 18.34 15.10
CA GLY A 244 -15.02 17.70 14.37
C GLY A 244 -15.15 16.18 14.22
N HIS A 245 -16.27 15.59 14.63
CA HIS A 245 -16.52 14.14 14.50
C HIS A 245 -16.90 13.78 13.08
N VAL A 246 -16.35 12.71 12.52
CA VAL A 246 -16.80 12.19 11.22
C VAL A 246 -18.24 11.67 11.36
N ILE A 247 -19.15 12.26 10.59
CA ILE A 247 -20.56 11.84 10.52
C ILE A 247 -20.90 11.12 9.21
N LYS A 248 -20.05 11.28 8.19
CA LYS A 248 -20.24 10.65 6.89
C LYS A 248 -18.90 10.44 6.21
N ALA A 249 -18.78 9.32 5.50
CA ALA A 249 -17.66 9.03 4.61
C ALA A 249 -18.17 8.69 3.21
N GLU A 250 -17.50 9.18 2.17
CA GLU A 250 -17.87 8.97 0.77
C GLU A 250 -16.63 8.55 -0.03
N ARG A 251 -16.74 7.48 -0.83
CA ARG A 251 -15.67 7.12 -1.77
C ARG A 251 -15.53 8.19 -2.84
N MET A 252 -14.30 8.56 -3.17
CA MET A 252 -14.03 9.64 -4.12
C MET A 252 -13.90 9.18 -5.56
N LEU A 253 -13.30 8.01 -5.76
CA LEU A 253 -13.14 7.40 -7.08
C LEU A 253 -13.47 5.92 -6.94
N LYS A 254 -14.41 5.43 -7.77
CA LYS A 254 -14.92 4.05 -7.70
C LYS A 254 -13.93 2.99 -8.18
N GLU A 255 -12.82 3.45 -8.74
CA GLU A 255 -11.81 2.67 -9.43
C GLU A 255 -10.40 3.06 -8.95
N ILE A 256 -10.26 3.48 -7.68
CA ILE A 256 -8.93 3.57 -7.04
C ILE A 256 -8.45 2.15 -6.78
N ASP A 257 -8.24 1.40 -7.84
CA ASP A 257 -7.68 0.06 -7.79
C ASP A 257 -8.36 -0.85 -6.74
N ASP A 258 -7.60 -1.80 -6.21
CA ASP A 258 -7.94 -2.59 -5.03
C ASP A 258 -8.03 -1.77 -3.72
N MET A 259 -8.08 -0.43 -3.76
CA MET A 259 -8.20 0.46 -2.59
C MET A 259 -9.52 1.24 -2.50
N ASP A 260 -10.53 0.96 -3.35
CA ASP A 260 -11.88 1.49 -3.14
C ASP A 260 -12.47 0.90 -1.84
N PRO A 261 -12.68 1.69 -0.77
CA PRO A 261 -13.14 1.18 0.51
C PRO A 261 -14.57 0.62 0.44
N ALA A 262 -15.35 0.90 -0.61
CA ALA A 262 -16.67 0.31 -0.80
C ALA A 262 -16.63 -1.12 -1.37
N GLN A 263 -15.52 -1.50 -2.03
CA GLN A 263 -15.39 -2.78 -2.71
C GLN A 263 -14.41 -3.72 -1.99
N TYR A 264 -13.33 -3.16 -1.44
CA TYR A 264 -12.19 -3.88 -0.87
C TYR A 264 -12.09 -3.68 0.63
N TYR A 265 -11.63 -4.71 1.35
CA TYR A 265 -11.29 -4.55 2.76
C TYR A 265 -10.02 -3.72 2.87
N MET A 266 -10.07 -2.71 3.72
CA MET A 266 -8.94 -1.82 3.94
C MET A 266 -8.24 -2.17 5.25
N LYS A 267 -6.90 -2.20 5.22
CA LYS A 267 -6.07 -2.24 6.43
C LYS A 267 -5.36 -0.92 6.57
N LEU A 268 -5.46 -0.33 7.77
CA LEU A 268 -4.75 0.89 8.13
C LEU A 268 -3.65 0.51 9.13
N ALA A 269 -2.41 0.76 8.77
CA ALA A 269 -1.25 0.36 9.55
C ALA A 269 -0.38 1.59 9.89
N VAL A 270 -0.38 1.96 11.16
CA VAL A 270 0.45 3.02 11.74
C VAL A 270 1.72 2.39 12.29
N ILE A 271 2.87 2.83 11.78
CA ILE A 271 4.18 2.38 12.26
C ILE A 271 4.43 2.87 13.70
N PRO A 272 5.16 2.11 14.53
CA PRO A 272 5.41 2.46 15.93
C PRO A 272 6.10 3.82 16.11
N GLU A 273 6.98 4.21 15.19
CA GLU A 273 7.66 5.53 15.25
C GLU A 273 6.66 6.68 15.10
N LEU A 274 5.64 6.48 14.26
CA LEU A 274 4.54 7.43 14.09
C LEU A 274 3.61 7.40 15.30
N GLN A 275 3.26 6.20 15.79
CA GLN A 275 2.40 6.00 16.96
C GLN A 275 2.96 6.66 18.23
N LYS A 276 4.29 6.60 18.42
CA LYS A 276 4.98 7.25 19.54
C LYS A 276 4.81 8.77 19.54
N GLN A 277 4.72 9.41 18.37
CA GLN A 277 4.52 10.86 18.27
C GLN A 277 3.05 11.28 18.41
N LEU A 278 2.12 10.32 18.37
CA LEU A 278 0.68 10.55 18.53
C LEU A 278 0.20 10.39 19.96
N THR A 279 1.03 9.78 20.81
CA THR A 279 0.76 9.55 22.23
C THR A 279 1.42 10.68 23.02
N PRO A 280 0.69 11.42 23.88
CA PRO A 280 1.24 12.53 24.66
C PRO A 280 2.41 12.14 25.57
#